data_AF-A0A524PXB5-F1
#
_entry.id   AF-A0A524PXB5-F1
#
_cell.length_a   1.000
_cell.length_b   1.000
_cell.length_c   1.000
_cell.angle_alpha   90.00
_cell.angle_beta   90.00
_cell.angle_gamma   90.00
#
_symmetry.space_group_name_H-M   'P 1'
#
loop_
_entity.id
_entity.type
_entity.pdbx_description
1 polymer ?
#
loop_
_entity_poly.entity_id
_entity_poly.type
_entity_poly.pdbx_seq_one_letter_code
_entity_poly.pdbx_strand_id
1 'polypeptide(L)'
;SYVILYTGNFAGYQGVERLVRAIPLVLSEIPKAIFVFVGSDTRESLPGLPAIGTSKSAVRVVPRRPQEQMAGFLKLANVVVSPRLPVGNLPLKVFDYMASGKPIIATDSKAHRSVLHDDSAVLVAHEPEAFAAAIVKLYRNPALAERLATTAHLFALEELGWDDFIGQIEKLYTDVRNTARIK
;
A
#
# COMPACT_ATOMS: atom_id res chain seq x y z
N SER A 1 11.67 1.78 16.14
CA SER A 1 11.98 1.19 14.82
C SER A 1 11.12 1.85 13.77
N TYR A 2 11.55 1.88 12.51
CA TYR A 2 10.75 2.43 11.41
C TYR A 2 10.15 1.27 10.61
N VAL A 3 8.82 1.16 10.58
CA VAL A 3 8.10 0.01 10.04
C VAL A 3 7.61 0.30 8.62
N ILE A 4 8.08 -0.50 7.67
CA ILE A 4 7.65 -0.49 6.27
C ILE A 4 6.73 -1.69 6.06
N LEU A 5 5.48 -1.43 5.68
CA LEU A 5 4.45 -2.47 5.57
C LEU A 5 4.04 -2.70 4.11
N TYR A 6 3.96 -3.98 3.73
CA TYR A 6 3.25 -4.45 2.54
C TYR A 6 2.16 -5.42 2.96
N THR A 7 0.99 -5.32 2.33
CA THR A 7 -0.15 -6.24 2.52
C THR A 7 -0.60 -6.85 1.19
N GLY A 8 -0.92 -8.14 1.20
CA GLY A 8 -1.45 -8.88 0.06
C GLY A 8 -0.65 -10.13 -0.30
N ASN A 9 -1.12 -10.88 -1.30
CA ASN A 9 -0.40 -12.05 -1.79
C ASN A 9 0.95 -11.67 -2.43
N PHE A 10 1.82 -12.65 -2.64
CA PHE A 10 3.14 -12.46 -3.26
C PHE A 10 3.17 -12.90 -4.72
N ALA A 11 2.02 -12.85 -5.42
CA ALA A 11 1.99 -13.16 -6.84
C ALA A 11 2.89 -12.17 -7.60
N GLY A 12 3.57 -12.63 -8.66
CA GLY A 12 4.62 -11.85 -9.34
C GLY A 12 4.18 -10.45 -9.77
N TYR A 13 2.92 -10.30 -10.18
CA TYR A 13 2.33 -9.01 -10.59
C TYR A 13 2.23 -7.97 -9.44
N GLN A 14 2.38 -8.39 -8.18
CA GLN A 14 2.42 -7.49 -7.02
C GLN A 14 3.79 -6.83 -6.83
N GLY A 15 4.84 -7.27 -7.53
CA GLY A 15 6.16 -6.64 -7.53
C GLY A 15 6.91 -6.67 -6.19
N VAL A 16 6.49 -7.53 -5.26
CA VAL A 16 7.07 -7.65 -3.91
C VAL A 16 8.58 -7.89 -3.96
N GLU A 17 9.07 -8.63 -4.96
CA GLU A 17 10.51 -8.88 -5.13
C GLU A 17 11.33 -7.59 -5.24
N ARG A 18 10.83 -6.56 -5.95
CA ARG A 18 11.54 -5.30 -6.10
C ARG A 18 11.64 -4.55 -4.78
N LEU A 19 10.57 -4.57 -3.98
CA LEU A 19 10.60 -4.02 -2.63
C LEU A 19 11.56 -4.80 -1.71
N VAL A 20 11.63 -6.12 -1.83
CA VAL A 20 12.58 -6.95 -1.08
C VAL A 20 14.03 -6.60 -1.45
N ARG A 21 14.32 -6.41 -2.74
CA ARG A 21 15.64 -5.95 -3.21
C ARG A 21 16.02 -4.55 -2.72
N ALA A 22 15.06 -3.72 -2.32
CA ALA A 22 15.31 -2.39 -1.74
C ALA A 22 15.77 -2.43 -0.28
N ILE A 23 15.59 -3.57 0.42
CA ILE A 23 15.83 -3.67 1.87
C ILE A 23 17.28 -3.32 2.25
N PRO A 24 18.34 -3.84 1.60
CA PRO A 24 19.72 -3.50 1.97
C PRO A 24 20.02 -2.00 1.83
N LEU A 25 19.49 -1.37 0.77
CA LEU A 25 19.64 0.07 0.54
C LEU A 25 18.99 0.88 1.67
N VAL A 26 17.77 0.50 2.07
CA VAL A 26 17.09 1.15 3.19
C VAL A 26 17.82 0.92 4.51
N LEU A 27 18.34 -0.28 4.77
CA LEU A 27 19.07 -0.59 6.00
C LEU A 27 20.40 0.16 6.13
N SER A 28 21.02 0.54 5.01
CA SER A 28 22.23 1.37 5.03
C SER A 28 21.98 2.78 5.55
N GLU A 29 20.78 3.32 5.30
CA GLU A 29 20.37 4.67 5.73
C GLU A 29 19.54 4.66 7.03
N ILE A 30 18.82 3.56 7.28
CA ILE A 30 17.92 3.36 8.43
C ILE A 30 18.20 1.98 9.06
N PRO A 31 19.28 1.83 9.86
CA PRO A 31 19.68 0.53 10.40
C PRO A 31 18.64 -0.17 11.28
N LYS A 32 17.67 0.59 11.82
CA LYS A 32 16.55 0.09 12.66
C LYS A 32 15.23 -0.05 11.90
N ALA A 33 15.27 -0.06 10.55
CA ALA A 33 14.10 -0.32 9.74
C ALA A 33 13.64 -1.79 9.87
N ILE A 34 12.33 -2.00 9.84
CA ILE A 34 11.71 -3.32 9.88
C ILE A 34 10.71 -3.39 8.73
N PHE A 35 10.90 -4.33 7.83
CA PHE A 35 9.97 -4.66 6.76
C PHE A 35 9.00 -5.73 7.22
N VAL A 36 7.71 -5.44 7.12
CA VAL A 36 6.62 -6.37 7.47
C VAL A 36 5.85 -6.68 6.20
N PHE A 37 5.82 -7.95 5.82
CA PHE A 37 5.06 -8.45 4.68
C PHE A 37 3.93 -9.33 5.19
N VAL A 38 2.68 -8.90 5.02
CA VAL A 38 1.48 -9.64 5.46
C VAL A 38 0.80 -10.23 4.24
N GLY A 39 0.57 -11.54 4.23
CA GLY A 39 -0.24 -12.18 3.18
C GLY A 39 0.33 -13.46 2.57
N SER A 40 1.35 -14.04 3.21
CA SER A 40 1.88 -15.35 2.81
C SER A 40 2.25 -16.20 4.00
N ASP A 41 2.08 -17.51 3.84
CA ASP A 41 2.05 -18.47 4.94
C ASP A 41 3.44 -18.76 5.53
N THR A 42 4.50 -18.56 4.75
CA THR A 42 5.89 -18.85 5.16
C THR A 42 6.87 -17.77 4.72
N ARG A 43 7.99 -17.63 5.43
CA ARG A 43 9.04 -16.65 5.09
C ARG A 43 9.69 -16.97 3.74
N GLU A 44 9.82 -18.25 3.44
CA GLU A 44 10.47 -18.81 2.25
C GLU A 44 9.72 -18.45 0.97
N SER A 45 8.43 -18.16 1.08
CA SER A 45 7.59 -17.70 -0.03
C SER A 45 7.85 -16.25 -0.46
N LEU A 46 8.59 -15.45 0.35
CA LEU A 46 8.85 -14.06 0.05
C LEU A 46 9.88 -13.95 -1.10
N PRO A 47 9.49 -13.45 -2.29
CA PRO A 47 10.33 -13.49 -3.47
C PRO A 47 11.56 -12.60 -3.31
N GLY A 48 12.70 -13.08 -3.80
CA GLY A 48 13.99 -12.37 -3.74
C GLY A 48 14.68 -12.35 -2.38
N LEU A 49 14.03 -12.84 -1.32
CA LEU A 49 14.59 -12.83 0.04
C LEU A 49 15.92 -13.61 0.17
N PRO A 50 16.10 -14.80 -0.45
CA PRO A 50 17.38 -15.52 -0.37
C PRO A 50 18.55 -14.75 -0.99
N ALA A 51 18.28 -13.87 -1.97
CA ALA A 51 19.32 -13.17 -2.74
C ALA A 51 19.91 -11.95 -2.01
N ILE A 52 19.22 -11.39 -1.03
CA ILE A 52 19.62 -10.12 -0.39
C ILE A 52 20.45 -10.30 0.89
N GLY A 53 20.64 -11.52 1.39
CA GLY A 53 21.51 -11.80 2.54
C GLY A 53 21.15 -11.10 3.86
N THR A 54 19.95 -10.52 3.99
CA THR A 54 19.59 -9.65 5.12
C THR A 54 19.35 -10.40 6.43
N SER A 55 19.64 -9.73 7.55
CA SER A 55 19.38 -10.25 8.90
C SER A 55 17.91 -10.66 9.08
N LYS A 56 17.70 -11.81 9.74
CA LYS A 56 16.35 -12.28 10.16
C LYS A 56 15.60 -11.21 10.96
N SER A 57 16.31 -10.31 11.66
CA SER A 57 15.69 -9.26 12.48
C SER A 57 15.06 -8.11 11.67
N ALA A 58 15.46 -7.86 10.43
CA ALA A 58 14.96 -6.76 9.61
C ALA A 58 13.68 -7.08 8.83
N VAL A 59 13.36 -8.36 8.63
CA VAL A 59 12.21 -8.79 7.83
C VAL A 59 11.28 -9.65 8.67
N ARG A 60 10.00 -9.31 8.69
CA ARG A 60 8.91 -10.12 9.26
C ARG A 60 7.97 -10.51 8.14
N VAL A 61 7.72 -11.82 8.01
CA VAL A 61 6.68 -12.33 7.12
C VAL A 61 5.56 -12.85 8.01
N VAL A 62 4.36 -12.37 7.76
CA VAL A 62 3.16 -12.70 8.52
C VAL A 62 2.21 -13.47 7.59
N PRO A 63 1.69 -14.63 8.02
CA PRO A 63 0.63 -15.36 7.34
C PRO A 63 -0.55 -14.47 6.97
N ARG A 64 -1.37 -14.93 6.03
CA ARG A 64 -2.63 -14.27 5.71
C ARG A 64 -3.45 -14.10 7.00
N ARG A 65 -4.04 -12.92 7.17
CA ARG A 65 -4.89 -12.58 8.30
C ARG A 65 -6.28 -12.16 7.82
N PRO A 66 -7.33 -12.39 8.63
CA PRO A 66 -8.66 -11.84 8.38
C PRO A 66 -8.63 -10.32 8.23
N GLN A 67 -9.56 -9.76 7.46
CA GLN A 67 -9.61 -8.33 7.15
C GLN A 67 -9.72 -7.47 8.42
N GLU A 68 -10.42 -7.96 9.44
CA GLU A 68 -10.62 -7.28 10.73
C GLU A 68 -9.30 -7.08 11.49
N GLN A 69 -8.29 -7.91 11.22
CA GLN A 69 -6.97 -7.78 11.84
C GLN A 69 -6.04 -6.84 11.06
N MET A 70 -6.38 -6.47 9.83
CA MET A 70 -5.50 -5.66 8.98
C MET A 70 -5.31 -4.24 9.50
N ALA A 71 -6.33 -3.66 10.14
CA ALA A 71 -6.24 -2.35 10.79
C ALA A 71 -5.11 -2.31 11.83
N GLY A 72 -4.89 -3.40 12.57
CA GLY A 72 -3.80 -3.51 13.54
C GLY A 72 -2.42 -3.39 12.90
N PHE A 73 -2.20 -4.07 11.78
CA PHE A 73 -0.92 -3.97 11.04
C PHE A 73 -0.72 -2.58 10.45
N LEU A 74 -1.76 -2.01 9.83
CA LEU A 74 -1.72 -0.67 9.26
C LEU A 74 -1.38 0.37 10.33
N LYS A 75 -1.97 0.28 11.52
CA LYS A 75 -1.68 1.18 12.66
C LYS A 75 -0.21 1.17 13.08
N LEU A 76 0.44 -0.01 13.03
CA LEU A 76 1.86 -0.19 13.37
C LEU A 76 2.82 0.37 12.31
N ALA A 77 2.36 0.57 11.07
CA ALA A 77 3.22 1.04 10.00
C ALA A 77 3.62 2.51 10.19
N ASN A 78 4.86 2.83 9.80
CA ASN A 78 5.29 4.20 9.56
C ASN A 78 5.10 4.60 8.10
N VAL A 79 5.16 3.63 7.18
CA VAL A 79 4.89 3.81 5.75
C VAL A 79 4.33 2.50 5.18
N VAL A 80 3.40 2.62 4.24
CA VAL A 80 2.82 1.49 3.51
C VAL A 80 3.26 1.54 2.05
N VAL A 81 3.56 0.37 1.46
CA VAL A 81 4.14 0.28 0.11
C VAL A 81 3.30 -0.61 -0.79
N SER A 82 2.96 -0.11 -1.97
CA SER A 82 2.27 -0.83 -3.03
C SER A 82 3.19 -0.97 -4.27
N PRO A 83 4.11 -1.95 -4.28
CA PRO A 83 5.13 -2.08 -5.31
C PRO A 83 4.62 -2.79 -6.57
N ARG A 84 3.31 -2.74 -6.83
CA ARG A 84 2.65 -3.47 -7.91
C ARG A 84 3.26 -3.11 -9.27
N LEU A 85 3.40 -4.10 -10.16
CA LEU A 85 3.86 -3.86 -11.53
C LEU A 85 2.92 -2.87 -12.22
N PRO A 86 3.40 -2.05 -13.17
CA PRO A 86 2.59 -1.05 -13.87
C PRO A 86 1.65 -1.69 -14.93
N VAL A 87 0.94 -2.74 -14.54
CA VAL A 87 0.03 -3.53 -15.39
C VAL A 87 -1.26 -3.88 -14.64
N GLY A 88 -2.35 -3.95 -15.40
CA GLY A 88 -3.64 -4.45 -14.91
C GLY A 88 -4.47 -3.44 -14.11
N ASN A 89 -5.33 -3.99 -13.25
CA ASN A 89 -6.40 -3.24 -12.59
C ASN A 89 -5.93 -2.47 -11.34
N LEU A 90 -6.79 -1.54 -10.92
CA LEU A 90 -6.66 -0.74 -9.70
C LEU A 90 -6.36 -1.63 -8.46
N PRO A 91 -5.24 -1.42 -7.75
CA PRO A 91 -4.95 -2.15 -6.53
C PRO A 91 -5.84 -1.68 -5.36
N LEU A 92 -6.90 -2.43 -5.07
CA LEU A 92 -7.89 -2.09 -4.02
C LEU A 92 -7.29 -1.85 -2.62
N LYS A 93 -6.16 -2.51 -2.28
CA LYS A 93 -5.46 -2.29 -0.99
C LYS A 93 -5.04 -0.83 -0.75
N VAL A 94 -4.94 -0.03 -1.82
CA VAL A 94 -4.59 1.40 -1.70
C VAL A 94 -5.67 2.15 -0.92
N PHE A 95 -6.93 1.74 -1.02
CA PHE A 95 -8.02 2.35 -0.25
C PHE A 95 -7.85 2.10 1.26
N ASP A 96 -7.45 0.89 1.67
CA ASP A 96 -7.11 0.61 3.07
C ASP A 96 -5.91 1.45 3.54
N TYR A 97 -4.95 1.70 2.65
CA TYR A 97 -3.77 2.52 2.94
C TYR A 97 -4.15 3.98 3.17
N MET A 98 -5.02 4.53 2.31
CA MET A 98 -5.54 5.89 2.46
C MET A 98 -6.36 6.02 3.74
N ALA A 99 -7.29 5.08 3.98
CA ALA A 99 -8.08 5.04 5.21
C ALA A 99 -7.23 4.89 6.49
N SER A 100 -6.03 4.30 6.40
CA SER A 100 -5.16 4.12 7.57
C SER A 100 -4.45 5.39 8.05
N GLY A 101 -4.48 6.48 7.27
CA GLY A 101 -3.76 7.71 7.60
C GLY A 101 -2.24 7.50 7.66
N LYS A 102 -1.71 6.60 6.83
CA LYS A 102 -0.28 6.31 6.72
C LYS A 102 0.29 6.84 5.42
N PRO A 103 1.54 7.33 5.41
CA PRO A 103 2.21 7.72 4.17
C PRO A 103 2.28 6.54 3.21
N ILE A 104 1.96 6.80 1.94
CA ILE A 104 1.88 5.78 0.89
C ILE A 104 3.04 5.95 -0.09
N ILE A 105 3.73 4.85 -0.38
CA ILE A 105 4.64 4.73 -1.53
C ILE A 105 4.02 3.75 -2.50
N ALA A 106 3.92 4.11 -3.77
CA ALA A 106 3.36 3.25 -4.80
C ALA A 106 4.13 3.37 -6.11
N THR A 107 4.03 2.34 -6.95
CA THR A 107 4.55 2.43 -8.31
C THR A 107 3.85 3.55 -9.09
N ASP A 108 4.59 4.33 -9.85
CA ASP A 108 4.05 5.29 -10.80
C ASP A 108 3.47 4.55 -12.01
N SER A 109 2.19 4.22 -11.92
CA SER A 109 1.45 3.51 -12.96
C SER A 109 0.10 4.18 -13.18
N LYS A 110 -0.49 3.98 -14.37
CA LYS A 110 -1.85 4.48 -14.66
C LYS A 110 -2.87 4.00 -13.61
N ALA A 111 -2.73 2.76 -13.13
CA ALA A 111 -3.64 2.18 -12.14
C ALA A 111 -3.49 2.80 -10.75
N HIS A 112 -2.29 3.23 -10.35
CA HIS A 112 -2.11 3.97 -9.10
C HIS A 112 -2.52 5.43 -9.26
N ARG A 113 -2.17 6.07 -10.40
CA ARG A 113 -2.50 7.47 -10.69
C ARG A 113 -3.99 7.77 -10.83
N SER A 114 -4.83 6.75 -11.03
CA SER A 114 -6.28 6.96 -11.04
C SER A 114 -6.86 7.25 -9.66
N VAL A 115 -6.10 7.07 -8.58
CA VAL A 115 -6.55 7.32 -7.18
C VAL A 115 -5.50 8.00 -6.29
N LEU A 116 -4.21 7.87 -6.62
CA LEU A 116 -3.11 8.50 -5.91
C LEU A 116 -2.52 9.63 -6.75
N HIS A 117 -2.14 10.70 -6.07
CA HIS A 117 -1.60 11.92 -6.66
C HIS A 117 -0.31 12.33 -5.93
N ASP A 118 0.45 13.24 -6.51
CA ASP A 118 1.76 13.64 -5.99
C ASP A 118 1.68 14.36 -4.62
N ASP A 119 0.49 14.80 -4.24
CA ASP A 119 0.16 15.42 -2.94
C ASP A 119 -0.46 14.44 -1.93
N SER A 120 -0.77 13.19 -2.31
CA SER A 120 -1.33 12.14 -1.44
C SER A 120 -0.43 10.90 -1.32
N ALA A 121 0.56 10.73 -2.19
CA ALA A 121 1.51 9.63 -2.13
C ALA A 121 2.87 9.99 -2.75
N VAL A 122 3.87 9.15 -2.51
CA VAL A 122 5.12 9.16 -3.29
C VAL A 122 5.02 8.09 -4.37
N LEU A 123 4.85 8.53 -5.62
CA LEU A 123 4.83 7.66 -6.79
C LEU A 123 6.25 7.48 -7.34
N VAL A 124 6.66 6.23 -7.58
CA VAL A 124 8.03 5.88 -7.95
C VAL A 124 8.12 4.89 -9.10
N ALA A 125 9.24 4.91 -9.84
CA ALA A 125 9.53 3.82 -10.78
C ALA A 125 9.54 2.46 -10.07
N HIS A 126 9.23 1.39 -10.80
CA HIS A 126 9.20 0.01 -10.28
C HIS A 126 10.63 -0.57 -10.13
N GLU A 127 11.51 0.14 -9.44
CA GLU A 127 12.90 -0.24 -9.21
C GLU A 127 13.28 -0.20 -7.73
N PRO A 128 14.15 -1.11 -7.25
CA PRO A 128 14.53 -1.19 -5.84
C PRO A 128 15.09 0.13 -5.29
N GLU A 129 15.91 0.83 -6.06
CA GLU A 129 16.54 2.10 -5.71
C GLU A 129 15.49 3.20 -5.52
N ALA A 130 14.44 3.20 -6.35
CA ALA A 130 13.37 4.17 -6.27
C ALA A 130 12.51 3.96 -5.02
N PHE A 131 12.19 2.69 -4.67
CA PHE A 131 11.53 2.38 -3.40
C PHE A 131 12.38 2.78 -2.20
N ALA A 132 13.68 2.45 -2.22
CA ALA A 132 14.59 2.79 -1.13
C ALA A 132 14.69 4.32 -0.93
N ALA A 133 14.87 5.08 -2.01
CA ALA A 133 14.95 6.53 -1.97
C ALA A 133 13.66 7.16 -1.43
N ALA A 134 12.48 6.65 -1.82
CA ALA A 134 11.21 7.14 -1.30
C ALA A 134 11.02 6.83 0.20
N ILE A 135 11.38 5.63 0.64
CA ILE A 135 11.33 5.25 2.07
C ILE A 135 12.24 6.16 2.89
N VAL A 136 13.49 6.38 2.43
CA VAL A 136 14.45 7.26 3.11
C VAL A 136 14.00 8.71 3.10
N LYS A 137 13.40 9.19 1.99
CA LYS A 137 12.82 10.53 1.89
C LYS A 137 11.74 10.75 2.94
N LEU A 138 10.79 9.82 3.09
CA LEU A 138 9.71 9.95 4.08
C LEU A 138 10.23 9.79 5.51
N TYR A 139 11.22 8.93 5.74
CA TYR A 139 11.87 8.80 7.04
C TYR A 139 12.56 10.10 7.48
N ARG A 140 13.27 10.78 6.57
CA ARG A 140 13.99 12.03 6.85
C ARG A 140 13.09 13.25 6.93
N ASN A 141 11.88 13.19 6.36
CA ASN A 141 10.96 14.32 6.27
C ASN A 141 9.60 13.97 6.90
N PRO A 142 9.50 13.90 8.24
CA PRO A 142 8.26 13.51 8.92
C PRO A 142 7.08 14.46 8.61
N ALA A 143 7.33 15.76 8.45
CA ALA A 143 6.29 16.73 8.07
C ALA A 143 5.72 16.47 6.66
N LEU A 144 6.58 16.06 5.71
CA LEU A 144 6.10 15.65 4.38
C LEU A 144 5.28 14.37 4.48
N ALA A 145 5.77 13.39 5.24
CA ALA A 145 5.09 12.12 5.43
C ALA A 145 3.69 12.32 6.03
N GLU A 146 3.57 13.14 7.07
CA GLU A 146 2.30 13.52 7.71
C GLU A 146 1.38 14.21 6.72
N ARG A 147 1.86 15.23 6.00
CA ARG A 147 1.04 15.94 5.00
C ARG A 147 0.46 15.00 3.94
N LEU A 148 1.28 14.14 3.33
CA LEU A 148 0.81 13.18 2.32
C LEU A 148 -0.24 12.22 2.90
N ALA A 149 0.02 11.71 4.11
CA ALA A 149 -0.88 10.81 4.80
C ALA A 149 -2.24 11.47 5.11
N THR A 150 -2.23 12.73 5.57
CA THR A 150 -3.44 13.51 5.84
C THR A 150 -4.23 13.73 4.56
N THR A 151 -3.61 14.16 3.47
CA THR A 151 -4.29 14.37 2.18
C THR A 151 -4.92 13.07 1.68
N ALA A 152 -4.18 11.96 1.69
CA ALA A 152 -4.71 10.65 1.29
C ALA A 152 -5.89 10.22 2.18
N HIS A 153 -5.80 10.46 3.48
CA HIS A 153 -6.84 10.09 4.44
C HIS A 153 -8.12 10.91 4.25
N LEU A 154 -8.01 12.22 4.06
CA LEU A 154 -9.15 13.09 3.78
C LEU A 154 -9.86 12.66 2.49
N PHE A 155 -9.10 12.39 1.43
CA PHE A 155 -9.67 11.87 0.18
C PHE A 155 -10.43 10.56 0.42
N ALA A 156 -9.90 9.64 1.23
CA ALA A 156 -10.61 8.41 1.56
C ALA A 156 -11.91 8.66 2.36
N LEU A 157 -11.95 9.64 3.25
CA LEU A 157 -13.16 9.98 3.99
C LEU A 157 -14.23 10.61 3.10
N GLU A 158 -13.82 11.45 2.14
CA GLU A 158 -14.72 12.16 1.23
C GLU A 158 -15.25 11.24 0.12
N GLU A 159 -14.38 10.48 -0.55
CA GLU A 159 -14.73 9.72 -1.76
C GLU A 159 -15.07 8.24 -1.49
N LEU A 160 -14.66 7.70 -0.34
CA LEU A 160 -14.98 6.31 0.07
C LEU A 160 -15.94 6.25 1.25
N GLY A 161 -16.45 7.40 1.69
CA GLY A 161 -17.55 7.47 2.63
C GLY A 161 -18.69 6.60 2.12
N TRP A 162 -19.03 5.56 2.88
CA TRP A 162 -20.03 4.56 2.54
C TRP A 162 -21.41 5.15 2.19
N ASP A 163 -21.69 6.38 2.65
CA ASP A 163 -22.94 7.08 2.42
C ASP A 163 -23.14 7.45 0.94
N ASP A 164 -22.10 7.92 0.24
CA ASP A 164 -22.20 8.28 -1.18
C ASP A 164 -22.25 7.05 -2.08
N PHE A 165 -21.52 5.99 -1.72
CA PHE A 165 -21.55 4.71 -2.45
C PHE A 165 -22.91 4.00 -2.31
N ILE A 166 -23.48 3.94 -1.09
CA ILE A 166 -24.83 3.40 -0.87
C ILE A 166 -25.86 4.26 -1.59
N GLY A 167 -25.77 5.59 -1.50
CA GLY A 167 -26.69 6.48 -2.22
C GLY A 167 -26.68 6.28 -3.74
N GLN A 168 -25.50 6.07 -4.34
CA GLN A 168 -25.39 5.79 -5.78
C GLN A 168 -25.92 4.39 -6.16
N ILE A 169 -25.65 3.36 -5.35
CA ILE A 169 -26.20 2.02 -5.54
C ILE A 169 -27.73 2.04 -5.38
N GLU A 170 -28.27 2.70 -4.35
CA GLU A 170 -29.72 2.83 -4.11
C GLU A 170 -30.42 3.58 -5.24
N LYS A 171 -29.79 4.63 -5.77
CA LYS A 171 -30.28 5.35 -6.94
C LYS A 171 -30.31 4.45 -8.18
N LEU A 172 -29.24 3.70 -8.44
CA LEU A 172 -29.18 2.75 -9.56
C LEU A 172 -30.24 1.63 -9.42
N TYR A 173 -30.43 1.08 -8.21
CA TYR A 173 -31.49 0.10 -7.94
C TYR A 173 -32.89 0.69 -8.15
N THR A 174 -33.12 1.93 -7.71
CA THR A 174 -34.38 2.66 -7.93
C THR A 174 -34.65 2.89 -9.41
N ASP A 175 -33.65 3.31 -10.18
CA ASP A 175 -33.77 3.59 -11.61
C ASP A 175 -34.06 2.32 -12.42
N VAL A 176 -33.37 1.21 -12.13
CA VAL A 176 -33.64 -0.09 -12.77
C VAL A 176 -35.06 -0.58 -12.42
N ARG A 177 -35.49 -0.43 -11.17
CA ARG A 177 -36.82 -0.85 -10.71
C ARG A 177 -37.94 -0.01 -11.33
N ASN A 178 -37.72 1.27 -11.56
CA ASN A 178 -38.68 2.15 -12.22
C ASN A 178 -38.75 1.91 -13.73
N THR A 179 -37.62 1.59 -14.37
CA THR A 179 -37.57 1.23 -15.79
C THR A 179 -38.25 -0.12 -16.06
N ALA A 180 -38.17 -1.06 -15.11
CA ALA A 180 -38.84 -2.37 -15.18
C ALA A 180 -40.36 -2.31 -14.91
N ARG A 181 -40.90 -1.19 -14.42
CA ARG A 181 -42.34 -0.97 -14.20
C ARG A 181 -43.05 -0.24 -15.36
N ILE A 182 -42.30 0.22 -16.35
CA ILE A 182 -42.83 0.94 -17.54
C ILE A 182 -42.86 0.02 -18.78
N LYS A 183 -42.72 -1.31 -18.60
CA LYS A 183 -42.99 -2.31 -19.63
C LYS A 183 -44.16 -3.19 -19.24
#